data_AF-A0A7W0TEA0-F1
#
_entry.id   AF-A0A7W0TEA0-F1
#
_cell.length_a   1.000
_cell.length_b   1.000
_cell.length_c   1.000
_cell.angle_alpha   90.00
_cell.angle_beta   90.00
_cell.angle_gamma   90.00
#
_symmetry.space_group_name_H-M   'P 1'
#
loop_
_entity.id
_entity.type
_entity.pdbx_description
1 polymer ?
#
loop_
_entity_poly.entity_id
_entity_poly.type
_entity_poly.pdbx_seq_one_letter_code
_entity_poly.pdbx_strand_id
1 'polypeptide(L)'
;MLAGVLAMAVSLLIAAPLGSARGGDDGCGDSRSGGDRGRSDDHRGDRDRIADLDVIGLTADARLICFESDDPGDARTIGNVTGLVGDARLVGIDYRPSNSLLYGVGNAGGAYTINDDTAVATKVGQLTVALAGASFGVDVNPAADALRIISDTGQNLRFSFALGTTTMDVTLTYPPSTTPATGVTGAGYTNNDLDPNTATTLYDVDSMLDQVAIQSPANSGQLAATGKLGVDTTSTIGFDVYSTIRNGTTVDLDAFASLTVGGQARFYAITLFTGRAKSLGSFSSRNQVIAIAIPLNQL
;
A
#
# COMPACT_ATOMS: atom_id res chain seq x y z
N MET A 1 46.55 -21.64 26.66
CA MET A 1 45.89 -20.41 27.15
C MET A 1 46.51 -19.22 26.46
N LEU A 2 45.94 -18.75 25.36
CA LEU A 2 46.25 -17.47 24.74
C LEU A 2 44.93 -16.75 24.48
N ALA A 3 44.73 -15.63 25.18
CA ALA A 3 43.60 -14.74 25.00
C ALA A 3 43.93 -13.73 23.89
N GLY A 4 43.17 -13.78 22.79
CA GLY A 4 43.21 -12.76 21.73
C GLY A 4 42.12 -11.73 21.98
N VAL A 5 42.52 -10.49 22.22
CA VAL A 5 41.63 -9.32 22.30
C VAL A 5 41.28 -8.90 20.88
N LEU A 6 40.00 -8.96 20.52
CA LEU A 6 39.48 -8.41 19.27
C LEU A 6 38.82 -7.05 19.57
N ALA A 7 39.46 -5.98 19.14
CA ALA A 7 38.93 -4.62 19.24
C ALA A 7 37.82 -4.41 18.20
N MET A 8 36.59 -4.14 18.64
CA MET A 8 35.53 -3.63 17.79
C MET A 8 35.73 -2.13 17.55
N ALA A 9 35.90 -1.76 16.28
CA ALA A 9 35.84 -0.37 15.85
C ALA A 9 34.36 0.06 15.77
N VAL A 10 33.95 0.97 16.67
CA VAL A 10 32.67 1.65 16.61
C VAL A 10 32.84 2.86 15.69
N SER A 11 32.32 2.78 14.47
CA SER A 11 32.23 3.93 13.58
C SER A 11 31.03 4.79 13.98
N LEU A 12 31.33 5.93 14.59
CA LEU A 12 30.38 6.98 14.96
C LEU A 12 29.94 7.72 13.67
N LEU A 13 28.75 7.43 13.14
CA LEU A 13 28.13 8.28 12.13
C LEU A 13 27.60 9.55 12.80
N ILE A 14 28.15 10.69 12.41
CA ILE A 14 27.65 12.01 12.77
C ILE A 14 26.36 12.22 11.98
N ALA A 15 25.22 12.20 12.67
CA ALA A 15 23.94 12.61 12.10
C ALA A 15 23.98 14.12 11.81
N ALA A 16 23.87 14.49 10.54
CA ALA A 16 23.54 15.86 10.16
C ALA A 16 22.08 16.13 10.57
N PRO A 17 21.73 17.34 11.06
CA PRO A 17 20.36 17.65 11.42
C PRO A 17 19.52 17.68 10.13
N LEU A 18 18.58 16.72 10.02
CA LEU A 18 17.52 16.76 9.03
C LEU A 18 16.66 18.00 9.33
N GLY A 19 16.71 18.97 8.42
CA GLY A 19 15.76 20.07 8.41
C GLY A 19 14.36 19.49 8.24
N SER A 20 13.49 19.74 9.22
CA SER A 20 12.07 19.42 9.15
C SER A 20 11.45 20.23 8.01
N ALA A 21 11.31 19.61 6.84
CA ALA A 21 10.34 20.05 5.85
C ALA A 21 8.96 19.77 6.48
N ARG A 22 8.30 20.83 6.97
CA ARG A 22 6.87 20.77 7.24
C ARG A 22 6.20 20.40 5.92
N GLY A 23 5.51 19.27 5.87
CA GLY A 23 4.60 18.92 4.79
C GLY A 23 3.61 20.07 4.60
N GLY A 24 3.44 20.52 3.37
CA GLY A 24 2.37 21.44 3.02
C GLY A 24 1.06 20.66 3.01
N ASP A 25 0.09 21.15 3.77
CA ASP A 25 -1.30 20.68 3.83
C ASP A 25 -2.06 21.03 2.53
N ASP A 26 -1.61 20.55 1.38
CA ASP A 26 -2.33 20.73 0.11
C ASP A 26 -2.89 19.38 -0.36
N GLY A 27 -3.81 18.83 0.44
CA GLY A 27 -4.53 17.60 0.12
C GLY A 27 -5.12 17.64 -1.29
N CYS A 28 -4.88 16.58 -2.06
CA CYS A 28 -5.00 16.46 -3.52
C CYS A 28 -4.95 17.77 -4.36
N GLY A 29 -4.24 18.83 -3.95
CA GLY A 29 -4.19 20.16 -4.59
C GLY A 29 -5.53 20.65 -5.19
N ASP A 30 -6.42 21.20 -4.36
CA ASP A 30 -7.70 21.74 -4.82
C ASP A 30 -7.50 22.90 -5.84
N SER A 31 -7.93 22.66 -7.08
CA SER A 31 -8.05 23.68 -8.11
C SER A 31 -9.47 24.26 -8.18
N ARG A 32 -10.26 24.26 -7.09
CA ARG A 32 -11.55 24.93 -7.05
C ARG A 32 -11.37 26.42 -6.83
N SER A 33 -11.45 27.15 -7.95
CA SER A 33 -11.78 28.57 -7.97
C SER A 33 -13.01 28.84 -7.07
N GLY A 34 -12.88 29.85 -6.20
CA GLY A 34 -13.79 30.14 -5.10
C GLY A 34 -15.28 30.07 -5.44
N GLY A 35 -15.97 29.21 -4.70
CA GLY A 35 -17.42 29.15 -4.63
C GLY A 35 -17.83 28.82 -3.20
N ASP A 36 -18.02 29.86 -2.40
CA ASP A 36 -18.60 29.81 -1.06
C ASP A 36 -19.88 28.97 -1.07
N ARG A 37 -19.79 27.75 -0.54
CA ARG A 37 -20.96 26.95 -0.15
C ARG A 37 -21.00 26.96 1.36
N GLY A 38 -21.78 27.90 1.90
CA GLY A 38 -22.07 28.03 3.31
C GLY A 38 -22.40 26.68 3.94
N ARG A 39 -21.66 26.35 5.00
CA ARG A 39 -22.00 25.30 5.96
C ARG A 39 -23.37 25.63 6.54
N SER A 40 -24.39 24.96 6.02
CA SER A 40 -25.66 24.77 6.71
C SER A 40 -25.49 23.52 7.55
N ASP A 41 -25.32 23.74 8.86
CA ASP A 41 -25.35 22.71 9.88
C ASP A 41 -26.77 22.13 9.97
N ASP A 42 -27.11 21.24 9.03
CA ASP A 42 -28.33 20.44 9.12
C ASP A 42 -27.97 19.04 9.65
N HIS A 43 -28.44 18.81 10.88
CA HIS A 43 -28.49 17.51 11.54
C HIS A 43 -29.11 16.46 10.62
N ARG A 44 -28.27 15.67 9.95
CA ARG A 44 -28.64 14.41 9.30
C ARG A 44 -27.79 13.32 9.90
N GLY A 45 -28.51 12.35 10.48
CA GLY A 45 -28.02 11.34 11.41
C GLY A 45 -26.71 10.65 11.04
N ASP A 46 -26.00 10.31 12.10
CA ASP A 46 -25.15 9.13 12.29
C ASP A 46 -25.24 8.11 11.13
N ARG A 47 -24.45 8.36 10.10
CA ARG A 47 -24.12 7.43 9.02
C ARG A 47 -22.62 7.35 9.08
N ASP A 48 -22.07 6.24 9.57
CA ASP A 48 -21.06 5.43 8.87
C ASP A 48 -20.18 6.23 7.87
N ARG A 49 -19.58 7.33 8.33
CA ARG A 49 -18.74 8.22 7.50
C ARG A 49 -17.36 7.61 7.53
N ILE A 50 -17.05 6.90 6.46
CA ILE A 50 -15.67 6.63 6.07
C ILE A 50 -15.00 8.01 5.95
N ALA A 51 -13.81 8.16 6.53
CA ALA A 51 -13.12 9.43 6.51
C ALA A 51 -12.78 9.85 5.07
N ASP A 52 -12.91 11.13 4.77
CA ASP A 52 -12.53 11.71 3.48
C ASP A 52 -11.00 11.78 3.43
N LEU A 53 -10.37 10.70 2.94
CA LEU A 53 -8.92 10.57 2.81
C LEU A 53 -8.48 10.85 1.37
N ASP A 54 -7.36 11.55 1.21
CA ASP A 54 -6.59 11.55 -0.02
C ASP A 54 -6.00 10.17 -0.27
N VAL A 55 -5.98 9.75 -1.54
CA VAL A 55 -5.45 8.46 -1.97
C VAL A 55 -4.60 8.66 -3.22
N ILE A 56 -3.37 8.12 -3.22
CA ILE A 56 -2.53 8.03 -4.41
C ILE A 56 -2.88 6.75 -5.16
N GLY A 57 -3.21 6.88 -6.45
CA GLY A 57 -3.42 5.76 -7.36
C GLY A 57 -2.29 5.62 -8.37
N LEU A 58 -1.77 4.41 -8.54
CA LEU A 58 -0.96 4.02 -9.68
C LEU A 58 -1.87 3.45 -10.77
N THR A 59 -1.77 3.96 -11.99
CA THR A 59 -2.60 3.54 -13.13
C THR A 59 -1.86 2.58 -14.07
N ALA A 60 -2.62 1.77 -14.81
CA ALA A 60 -2.09 0.77 -15.74
C ALA A 60 -1.22 1.36 -16.86
N ASP A 61 -1.45 2.64 -17.22
CA ASP A 61 -0.66 3.41 -18.17
C ASP A 61 0.51 4.19 -17.51
N ALA A 62 0.91 3.76 -16.32
CA ALA A 62 2.08 4.24 -15.57
C ALA A 62 2.03 5.72 -15.20
N ARG A 63 0.85 6.22 -14.81
CA ARG A 63 0.69 7.54 -14.17
C ARG A 63 0.38 7.40 -12.69
N LEU A 64 0.80 8.39 -11.91
CA LEU A 64 0.20 8.66 -10.60
C LEU A 64 -0.99 9.61 -10.72
N ILE A 65 -2.02 9.32 -9.95
CA ILE A 65 -3.20 10.16 -9.74
C ILE A 65 -3.44 10.35 -8.24
N CYS A 66 -4.15 11.41 -7.87
CA CYS A 66 -4.63 11.68 -6.51
C CYS A 66 -6.15 11.83 -6.55
N PHE A 67 -6.86 11.29 -5.58
CA PHE A 67 -8.31 11.45 -5.44
C PHE A 67 -8.75 11.36 -3.98
N GLU A 68 -9.90 11.96 -3.67
CA GLU A 68 -10.57 11.81 -2.38
C GLU A 68 -11.31 10.46 -2.35
N SER A 69 -11.23 9.75 -1.22
CA SER A 69 -11.76 8.38 -1.06
C SER A 69 -13.28 8.26 -1.29
N ASP A 70 -14.03 9.35 -1.13
CA ASP A 70 -15.47 9.44 -1.37
C ASP A 70 -15.84 10.00 -2.77
N ASP A 71 -14.88 10.55 -3.51
CA ASP A 71 -15.03 11.01 -4.90
C ASP A 71 -13.90 10.52 -5.83
N PRO A 72 -13.77 9.20 -6.06
CA PRO A 72 -12.78 8.65 -6.99
C PRO A 72 -13.01 9.06 -8.47
N GLY A 73 -14.17 9.65 -8.77
CA GLY A 73 -14.51 10.14 -10.11
C GLY A 73 -13.74 11.40 -10.49
N ASP A 74 -13.40 12.25 -9.52
CA ASP A 74 -12.70 13.53 -9.68
C ASP A 74 -11.17 13.41 -9.51
N ALA A 75 -10.61 12.25 -9.89
CA ALA A 75 -9.18 12.01 -9.72
C ALA A 75 -8.29 12.93 -10.59
N ARG A 76 -7.39 13.66 -9.92
CA ARG A 76 -6.39 14.52 -10.55
C ARG A 76 -5.18 13.72 -10.99
N THR A 77 -4.66 13.98 -12.19
CA THR A 77 -3.38 13.40 -12.63
C THR A 77 -2.22 14.17 -12.02
N ILE A 78 -1.30 13.45 -11.37
CA ILE A 78 0.00 13.98 -10.92
C ILE A 78 0.97 13.99 -12.11
N GLY A 79 1.13 12.85 -12.79
CA GLY A 79 2.00 12.75 -13.96
C GLY A 79 2.37 11.31 -14.30
N ASN A 80 3.07 11.11 -15.41
CA ASN A 80 3.70 9.84 -15.72
C ASN A 80 4.87 9.59 -14.77
N VAL A 81 5.02 8.35 -14.31
CA VAL A 81 6.17 7.96 -13.50
C VAL A 81 7.44 8.05 -14.34
N THR A 82 8.42 8.81 -13.87
CA THR A 82 9.75 8.96 -14.52
C THR A 82 10.88 8.59 -13.57
N GLY A 83 12.13 8.53 -14.05
CA GLY A 83 13.30 8.24 -13.19
C GLY A 83 13.55 6.75 -12.91
N LEU A 84 12.77 5.84 -13.51
CA LEU A 84 13.01 4.39 -13.43
C LEU A 84 14.33 4.01 -14.14
N VAL A 85 15.09 3.10 -13.54
CA VAL A 85 16.40 2.65 -14.05
C VAL A 85 16.41 1.12 -14.16
N GLY A 86 16.28 0.62 -15.38
CA GLY A 86 16.19 -0.82 -15.68
C GLY A 86 14.77 -1.40 -15.55
N ASP A 87 13.84 -0.63 -15.01
CA ASP A 87 12.41 -0.94 -14.95
C ASP A 87 11.64 -0.11 -15.98
N ALA A 88 10.57 -0.67 -16.53
CA ALA A 88 9.71 0.01 -17.50
C ALA A 88 8.48 0.67 -16.85
N ARG A 89 8.03 0.12 -15.71
CA ARG A 89 6.89 0.64 -14.93
C ARG A 89 6.97 0.17 -13.48
N LEU A 90 6.20 0.80 -12.61
CA LEU A 90 5.92 0.29 -11.26
C LEU A 90 4.85 -0.82 -11.32
N VAL A 91 4.91 -1.74 -10.35
CA VAL A 91 3.91 -2.81 -10.14
C VAL A 91 3.09 -2.62 -8.86
N GLY A 92 3.56 -1.80 -7.93
CA GLY A 92 2.87 -1.46 -6.69
C GLY A 92 3.57 -0.31 -5.97
N ILE A 93 2.85 0.36 -5.07
CA ILE A 93 3.28 1.52 -4.31
C ILE A 93 2.72 1.43 -2.89
N ASP A 94 3.42 2.01 -1.92
CA ASP A 94 2.93 2.19 -0.54
C ASP A 94 3.79 3.22 0.23
N TYR A 95 3.24 3.86 1.26
CA TYR A 95 3.97 4.76 2.15
C TYR A 95 4.72 4.01 3.24
N ARG A 96 5.99 4.39 3.47
CA ARG A 96 6.79 3.82 4.55
C ARG A 96 6.60 4.61 5.86
N PRO A 97 6.07 4.02 6.95
CA PRO A 97 5.76 4.76 8.17
C PRO A 97 6.97 5.43 8.86
N SER A 98 8.17 4.88 8.69
CA SER A 98 9.37 5.42 9.35
C SER A 98 9.86 6.76 8.79
N ASN A 99 9.46 7.13 7.57
CA ASN A 99 9.92 8.36 6.91
C ASN A 99 8.85 9.07 6.06
N SER A 100 7.64 8.52 6.01
CA SER A 100 6.47 9.09 5.34
C SER A 100 6.67 9.33 3.84
N LEU A 101 7.63 8.64 3.20
CA LEU A 101 7.82 8.72 1.75
C LEU A 101 7.01 7.64 1.05
N LEU A 102 6.52 7.95 -0.16
CA LEU A 102 5.96 6.96 -1.06
C LEU A 102 7.09 6.09 -1.62
N TYR A 103 6.94 4.78 -1.49
CA TYR A 103 7.80 3.78 -2.09
C TYR A 103 7.07 3.04 -3.21
N GLY A 104 7.84 2.45 -4.13
CA GLY A 104 7.29 1.57 -5.14
C GLY A 104 8.28 0.51 -5.61
N VAL A 105 7.74 -0.53 -6.21
CA VAL A 105 8.50 -1.64 -6.81
C VAL A 105 8.32 -1.59 -8.32
N GLY A 106 9.41 -1.66 -9.07
CA GLY A 106 9.43 -1.73 -10.53
C GLY A 106 9.25 -3.15 -11.06
N ASN A 107 8.83 -3.28 -12.31
CA ASN A 107 8.55 -4.58 -12.94
C ASN A 107 9.80 -5.46 -13.21
N ALA A 108 11.00 -4.92 -13.08
CA ALA A 108 12.27 -5.64 -13.06
C ALA A 108 12.88 -5.71 -11.64
N GLY A 109 12.10 -5.38 -10.61
CA GLY A 109 12.47 -5.49 -9.21
C GLY A 109 13.27 -4.29 -8.66
N GLY A 110 13.30 -3.14 -9.34
CA GLY A 110 13.86 -1.94 -8.71
C GLY A 110 12.99 -1.49 -7.53
N ALA A 111 13.60 -1.12 -6.40
CA ALA A 111 12.91 -0.46 -5.30
C ALA A 111 13.17 1.05 -5.40
N TYR A 112 12.10 1.85 -5.29
CA TYR A 112 12.12 3.29 -5.53
C TYR A 112 11.49 4.05 -4.37
N THR A 113 12.02 5.23 -4.05
CA THR A 113 11.20 6.30 -3.48
C THR A 113 10.58 7.08 -4.63
N ILE A 114 9.39 7.64 -4.42
CA ILE A 114 8.65 8.38 -5.44
C ILE A 114 8.20 9.70 -4.81
N ASN A 115 8.42 10.80 -5.52
CA ASN A 115 7.81 12.07 -5.15
C ASN A 115 6.37 12.08 -5.70
N ASP A 116 5.41 12.09 -4.79
CA ASP A 116 3.95 12.06 -5.02
C ASP A 116 3.37 13.38 -5.55
N ASP A 117 4.14 14.47 -5.54
CA ASP A 117 3.77 15.73 -6.21
C ASP A 117 4.16 15.78 -7.70
N THR A 118 5.22 15.06 -8.09
CA THR A 118 5.85 15.18 -9.43
C THR A 118 5.93 13.86 -10.19
N ALA A 119 5.59 12.73 -9.55
CA ALA A 119 5.74 11.37 -10.07
C ALA A 119 7.19 10.99 -10.47
N VAL A 120 8.20 11.65 -9.90
CA VAL A 120 9.61 11.30 -10.13
C VAL A 120 10.06 10.21 -9.16
N ALA A 121 10.46 9.07 -9.69
CA ALA A 121 11.01 7.95 -8.93
C ALA A 121 12.55 8.03 -8.83
N THR A 122 13.10 7.68 -7.67
CA THR A 122 14.54 7.55 -7.42
C THR A 122 14.86 6.16 -6.92
N LYS A 123 15.74 5.44 -7.61
CA LYS A 123 16.08 4.06 -7.24
C LYS A 123 16.87 4.05 -5.93
N VAL A 124 16.39 3.28 -4.97
CA VAL A 124 17.00 3.12 -3.64
C VAL A 124 17.48 1.69 -3.38
N GLY A 125 17.06 0.74 -4.22
CA GLY A 125 17.47 -0.65 -4.09
C GLY A 125 17.11 -1.49 -5.31
N GLN A 126 17.49 -2.76 -5.24
CA GLN A 126 17.17 -3.76 -6.24
C GLN A 126 16.81 -5.05 -5.51
N LEU A 127 15.68 -5.65 -5.87
CA LEU A 127 15.29 -6.95 -5.37
C LEU A 127 16.32 -7.99 -5.85
N THR A 128 16.77 -8.85 -4.93
CA THR A 128 17.73 -9.93 -5.21
C THR A 128 17.05 -11.21 -5.70
N VAL A 129 15.72 -11.26 -5.62
CA VAL A 129 14.87 -12.33 -6.15
C VAL A 129 13.96 -11.72 -7.21
N ALA A 130 13.89 -12.34 -8.39
CA ALA A 130 13.05 -11.85 -9.47
C ALA A 130 11.56 -11.96 -9.13
N LEU A 131 10.79 -10.98 -9.59
CA LEU A 131 9.33 -11.05 -9.53
C LEU A 131 8.81 -12.15 -10.46
N ALA A 132 7.86 -12.94 -9.96
CA ALA A 132 7.18 -13.99 -10.72
C ALA A 132 5.69 -13.71 -10.73
N GLY A 133 5.09 -13.62 -11.93
CA GLY A 133 3.67 -13.31 -12.08
C GLY A 133 3.40 -12.08 -12.94
N ALA A 134 2.13 -11.70 -13.05
CA ALA A 134 1.68 -10.55 -13.83
C ALA A 134 1.02 -9.45 -12.99
N SER A 135 0.45 -9.82 -11.84
CA SER A 135 -0.21 -8.90 -10.89
C SER A 135 0.39 -9.08 -9.50
N PHE A 136 0.54 -7.98 -8.77
CA PHE A 136 1.31 -7.93 -7.53
C PHE A 136 0.62 -7.06 -6.48
N GLY A 137 0.69 -7.49 -5.22
CA GLY A 137 0.42 -6.66 -4.05
C GLY A 137 1.74 -6.20 -3.45
N VAL A 138 1.85 -4.93 -3.07
CA VAL A 138 3.05 -4.33 -2.48
C VAL A 138 2.62 -3.45 -1.31
N ASP A 139 3.21 -3.68 -0.14
CA ASP A 139 2.87 -2.95 1.09
C ASP A 139 4.04 -2.95 2.08
N VAL A 140 4.17 -1.93 2.92
CA VAL A 140 5.22 -1.81 3.93
C VAL A 140 4.72 -2.36 5.26
N ASN A 141 5.42 -3.34 5.81
CA ASN A 141 5.22 -3.73 7.21
C ASN A 141 5.92 -2.69 8.12
N PRO A 142 5.20 -1.88 8.92
CA PRO A 142 5.81 -0.88 9.79
C PRO A 142 6.73 -1.50 10.84
N ALA A 143 6.30 -2.59 11.48
CA ALA A 143 7.07 -3.24 12.54
C ALA A 143 8.35 -3.92 12.03
N ALA A 144 8.33 -4.47 10.82
CA ALA A 144 9.50 -5.10 10.21
C ALA A 144 10.37 -4.14 9.38
N ASP A 145 9.87 -2.93 9.11
CA ASP A 145 10.45 -1.94 8.22
C ASP A 145 10.93 -2.55 6.89
N ALA A 146 9.98 -3.19 6.21
CA ALA A 146 10.24 -3.98 5.01
C ALA A 146 9.02 -3.99 4.08
N LEU A 147 9.25 -3.97 2.77
CA LEU A 147 8.20 -4.24 1.79
C LEU A 147 7.85 -5.73 1.81
N ARG A 148 6.56 -6.02 1.81
CA ARG A 148 5.97 -7.28 1.36
C ARG A 148 5.62 -7.15 -0.11
N ILE A 149 5.97 -8.16 -0.89
CA ILE A 149 5.57 -8.26 -2.30
C ILE A 149 4.97 -9.65 -2.51
N ILE A 150 3.70 -9.71 -2.88
CA ILE A 150 3.00 -10.95 -3.24
C ILE A 150 2.54 -10.91 -4.69
N SER A 151 2.14 -12.06 -5.26
CA SER A 151 1.70 -12.10 -6.66
C SER A 151 0.60 -13.14 -6.93
N ASP A 152 0.02 -13.01 -8.12
CA ASP A 152 -0.92 -13.96 -8.72
C ASP A 152 -0.38 -15.40 -8.86
N THR A 153 0.93 -15.64 -8.68
CA THR A 153 1.53 -16.98 -8.69
C THR A 153 1.69 -17.59 -7.30
N GLY A 154 1.30 -16.87 -6.24
CA GLY A 154 1.54 -17.25 -4.84
C GLY A 154 2.96 -16.93 -4.36
N GLN A 155 3.74 -16.17 -5.14
CA GLN A 155 5.03 -15.66 -4.69
C GLN A 155 4.84 -14.79 -3.43
N ASN A 156 5.77 -14.91 -2.48
CA ASN A 156 5.75 -14.18 -1.21
C ASN A 156 7.17 -13.71 -0.88
N LEU A 157 7.45 -12.43 -1.13
CA LEU A 157 8.77 -11.83 -0.93
C LEU A 157 8.74 -10.78 0.17
N ARG A 158 9.88 -10.59 0.83
CA ARG A 158 10.11 -9.49 1.75
C ARG A 158 11.42 -8.78 1.43
N PHE A 159 11.37 -7.47 1.17
CA PHE A 159 12.55 -6.64 0.94
C PHE A 159 12.80 -5.75 2.17
N SER A 160 13.92 -5.97 2.86
CA SER A 160 14.28 -5.17 4.05
C SER A 160 14.93 -3.86 3.64
N PHE A 161 14.41 -2.72 4.10
CA PHE A 161 15.03 -1.42 3.84
C PHE A 161 16.39 -1.28 4.51
N ALA A 162 16.56 -1.85 5.72
CA ALA A 162 17.82 -1.81 6.46
C ALA A 162 18.93 -2.66 5.80
N LEU A 163 18.58 -3.82 5.25
CA LEU A 163 19.55 -4.74 4.67
C LEU A 163 19.73 -4.57 3.15
N GLY A 164 18.77 -3.95 2.47
CA GLY A 164 18.76 -3.83 1.00
C GLY A 164 18.70 -5.19 0.28
N THR A 165 18.16 -6.22 0.92
CA THR A 165 18.07 -7.59 0.38
C THR A 165 16.65 -8.12 0.37
N THR A 166 16.37 -9.05 -0.55
CA THR A 166 15.07 -9.74 -0.66
C THR A 166 15.17 -11.15 -0.08
N THR A 167 14.24 -11.49 0.80
CA THR A 167 13.97 -12.87 1.23
C THR A 167 12.77 -13.40 0.47
N MET A 168 12.88 -14.63 -0.06
CA MET A 168 11.72 -15.38 -0.54
C MET A 168 11.17 -16.20 0.62
N ASP A 169 10.01 -15.82 1.11
CA ASP A 169 9.28 -16.52 2.17
C ASP A 169 8.53 -17.73 1.59
N VAL A 170 7.83 -18.48 2.44
CA VAL A 170 7.05 -19.64 2.01
C VAL A 170 5.91 -19.19 1.09
N THR A 171 5.71 -19.93 0.00
CA THR A 171 4.65 -19.72 -1.00
C THR A 171 3.27 -19.63 -0.35
N LEU A 172 2.44 -18.73 -0.85
CA LEU A 172 1.08 -18.53 -0.37
C LEU A 172 0.24 -19.80 -0.56
N THR A 173 -0.49 -20.23 0.46
CA THR A 173 -1.36 -21.41 0.43
C THR A 173 -2.59 -21.19 1.32
N TYR A 174 -3.69 -21.90 1.04
CA TYR A 174 -4.82 -22.01 1.96
C TYR A 174 -4.79 -23.39 2.65
N PRO A 175 -4.24 -23.50 3.87
CA PRO A 175 -4.21 -24.76 4.59
C PRO A 175 -5.61 -25.38 4.75
N PRO A 176 -5.73 -26.72 4.73
CA PRO A 176 -4.63 -27.70 4.70
C PRO A 176 -4.05 -27.95 3.30
N SER A 177 -4.51 -27.23 2.26
CA SER A 177 -3.94 -27.35 0.92
C SER A 177 -2.49 -26.88 0.90
N THR A 178 -1.65 -27.57 0.14
CA THR A 178 -0.27 -27.19 -0.16
C THR A 178 -0.12 -26.64 -1.57
N THR A 179 -1.21 -26.61 -2.36
CA THR A 179 -1.23 -25.98 -3.68
C THR A 179 -1.06 -24.47 -3.51
N PRO A 180 -0.19 -23.82 -4.29
CA PRO A 180 -0.05 -22.37 -4.27
C PRO A 180 -1.40 -21.68 -4.47
N ALA A 181 -1.71 -20.72 -3.61
CA ALA A 181 -2.83 -19.80 -3.79
C ALA A 181 -2.49 -18.85 -4.94
N THR A 182 -3.17 -19.04 -6.07
CA THR A 182 -3.03 -18.18 -7.25
C THR A 182 -4.08 -17.06 -7.20
N GLY A 183 -3.71 -15.86 -7.62
CA GLY A 183 -4.62 -14.70 -7.67
C GLY A 183 -4.62 -13.80 -6.43
N VAL A 184 -3.69 -14.00 -5.48
CA VAL A 184 -3.54 -13.14 -4.30
C VAL A 184 -2.68 -11.93 -4.67
N THR A 185 -3.33 -10.78 -4.90
CA THR A 185 -2.71 -9.63 -5.57
C THR A 185 -2.98 -8.28 -4.91
N GLY A 186 -3.75 -8.23 -3.82
CA GLY A 186 -3.78 -7.09 -2.90
C GLY A 186 -3.14 -7.48 -1.57
N ALA A 187 -2.37 -6.59 -0.97
CA ALA A 187 -1.71 -6.78 0.33
C ALA A 187 -1.78 -5.47 1.11
N GLY A 188 -2.05 -5.53 2.42
CA GLY A 188 -2.16 -4.35 3.29
C GLY A 188 -1.92 -4.70 4.75
N TYR A 189 -0.91 -4.10 5.38
CA TYR A 189 -0.64 -4.24 6.80
C TYR A 189 -1.47 -3.26 7.63
N THR A 190 -2.01 -3.75 8.75
CA THR A 190 -2.60 -2.87 9.76
C THR A 190 -1.53 -2.16 10.59
N ASN A 191 -1.93 -1.08 11.26
CA ASN A 191 -1.17 -0.39 12.30
C ASN A 191 0.11 0.27 11.78
N ASN A 192 -0.05 1.22 10.86
CA ASN A 192 1.01 2.04 10.26
C ASN A 192 1.62 3.07 11.24
N ASP A 193 1.89 2.64 12.47
CA ASP A 193 2.60 3.38 13.51
C ASP A 193 4.00 2.79 13.77
N LEU A 194 4.76 3.41 14.69
CA LEU A 194 6.11 2.98 15.06
C LEU A 194 6.19 2.57 16.54
N ASP A 195 5.06 2.29 17.18
CA ASP A 195 5.03 1.85 18.58
C ASP A 195 5.55 0.41 18.66
N PRO A 196 6.64 0.14 19.40
CA PRO A 196 7.19 -1.21 19.52
C PRO A 196 6.25 -2.21 20.21
N ASN A 197 5.16 -1.75 20.83
CA ASN A 197 4.15 -2.60 21.45
C ASN A 197 2.97 -2.92 20.52
N THR A 198 2.92 -2.34 19.32
CA THR A 198 1.87 -2.59 18.33
C THR A 198 2.35 -3.62 17.32
N ALA A 199 1.62 -4.74 17.22
CA ALA A 199 1.88 -5.75 16.19
C ALA A 199 1.10 -5.43 14.91
N THR A 200 1.57 -5.93 13.77
CA THR A 200 0.90 -5.77 12.47
C THR A 200 0.16 -7.06 12.08
N THR A 201 -0.96 -6.92 11.39
CA THR A 201 -1.66 -8.04 10.73
C THR A 201 -1.65 -7.77 9.23
N LEU A 202 -1.26 -8.77 8.44
CA LEU A 202 -1.33 -8.69 6.98
C LEU A 202 -2.69 -9.20 6.51
N TYR A 203 -3.39 -8.36 5.75
CA TYR A 203 -4.57 -8.73 5.00
C TYR A 203 -4.24 -8.77 3.52
N ASP A 204 -4.76 -9.80 2.85
CA ASP A 204 -4.61 -10.00 1.42
C ASP A 204 -5.96 -10.02 0.73
N VAL A 205 -5.98 -9.65 -0.55
CA VAL A 205 -7.13 -9.81 -1.42
C VAL A 205 -6.82 -10.84 -2.51
N ASP A 206 -7.66 -11.86 -2.56
CA ASP A 206 -7.60 -12.93 -3.54
C ASP A 206 -8.67 -12.70 -4.61
N SER A 207 -8.22 -12.33 -5.80
CA SER A 207 -9.04 -12.06 -6.98
C SER A 207 -9.66 -13.31 -7.60
N MET A 208 -9.06 -14.50 -7.41
CA MET A 208 -9.59 -15.73 -7.99
C MET A 208 -10.73 -16.31 -7.14
N LEU A 209 -10.70 -16.04 -5.84
CA LEU A 209 -11.70 -16.49 -4.89
C LEU A 209 -12.66 -15.38 -4.43
N ASP A 210 -12.50 -14.16 -4.93
CA ASP A 210 -13.23 -12.95 -4.52
C ASP A 210 -13.35 -12.83 -3.01
N GLN A 211 -12.22 -12.83 -2.30
CA GLN A 211 -12.21 -12.83 -0.85
C GLN A 211 -11.05 -12.04 -0.25
N VAL A 212 -11.25 -11.64 1.01
CA VAL A 212 -10.17 -11.18 1.87
C VAL A 212 -9.66 -12.36 2.70
N ALA A 213 -8.36 -12.41 2.93
CA ALA A 213 -7.71 -13.36 3.81
C ALA A 213 -6.73 -12.67 4.75
N ILE A 214 -6.46 -13.29 5.90
CA ILE A 214 -5.36 -12.92 6.78
C ILE A 214 -4.18 -13.82 6.44
N GLN A 215 -2.98 -13.23 6.30
CA GLN A 215 -1.73 -13.97 6.16
C GLN A 215 -0.96 -13.96 7.48
N SER A 216 -1.07 -15.04 8.27
CA SER A 216 -0.48 -15.08 9.61
C SER A 216 0.05 -16.46 10.02
N PRO A 217 1.35 -16.57 10.38
CA PRO A 217 2.39 -15.56 10.23
C PRO A 217 2.70 -15.26 8.76
N ALA A 218 2.95 -13.99 8.40
CA ALA A 218 3.21 -13.59 7.01
C ALA A 218 4.30 -14.44 6.33
N ASN A 219 5.44 -14.66 7.00
CA ASN A 219 6.56 -15.41 6.40
C ASN A 219 6.25 -16.90 6.17
N SER A 220 5.18 -17.44 6.78
CA SER A 220 4.74 -18.83 6.57
C SER A 220 3.85 -19.02 5.34
N GLY A 221 3.38 -17.93 4.72
CA GLY A 221 2.53 -17.97 3.55
C GLY A 221 1.14 -18.55 3.77
N GLN A 222 0.72 -18.78 5.02
CA GLN A 222 -0.59 -19.38 5.31
C GLN A 222 -1.68 -18.32 5.28
N LEU A 223 -2.71 -18.56 4.47
CA LEU A 223 -3.88 -17.71 4.32
C LEU A 223 -5.09 -18.30 5.04
N ALA A 224 -5.78 -17.45 5.78
CA ALA A 224 -7.06 -17.75 6.42
C ALA A 224 -8.12 -16.77 5.91
N ALA A 225 -9.10 -17.27 5.14
CA ALA A 225 -10.15 -16.43 4.59
C ALA A 225 -10.98 -15.77 5.70
N THR A 226 -11.23 -14.46 5.59
CA THR A 226 -12.12 -13.72 6.48
C THR A 226 -13.53 -13.62 5.92
N GLY A 227 -13.66 -13.50 4.60
CA GLY A 227 -14.94 -13.61 3.90
C GLY A 227 -14.90 -13.05 2.48
N LYS A 228 -16.07 -13.10 1.82
CA LYS A 228 -16.19 -12.77 0.38
C LYS A 228 -16.34 -11.27 0.15
N LEU A 229 -15.74 -10.79 -0.95
CA LEU A 229 -15.89 -9.42 -1.46
C LEU A 229 -17.34 -9.08 -1.78
N GLY A 230 -18.10 -10.07 -2.32
CA GLY A 230 -19.46 -9.87 -2.80
C GLY A 230 -19.53 -9.20 -4.18
N VAL A 231 -18.38 -9.01 -4.82
CA VAL A 231 -18.19 -8.58 -6.21
C VAL A 231 -17.15 -9.48 -6.85
N ASP A 232 -17.21 -9.61 -8.18
CA ASP A 232 -16.28 -10.39 -9.02
C ASP A 232 -15.25 -9.42 -9.64
N THR A 233 -14.00 -9.48 -9.17
CA THR A 233 -12.92 -8.58 -9.59
C THR A 233 -11.91 -9.28 -10.49
N THR A 234 -11.23 -8.51 -11.34
CA THR A 234 -10.05 -9.03 -12.07
C THR A 234 -8.82 -9.12 -11.16
N SER A 235 -7.72 -9.68 -11.70
CA SER A 235 -6.47 -9.91 -10.97
C SER A 235 -5.72 -8.66 -10.54
N THR A 236 -6.12 -7.48 -11.01
CA THR A 236 -5.46 -6.22 -10.74
C THR A 236 -6.17 -5.49 -9.61
N ILE A 237 -5.55 -5.47 -8.43
CA ILE A 237 -6.12 -4.94 -7.19
C ILE A 237 -5.13 -3.95 -6.59
N GLY A 238 -5.59 -2.73 -6.33
CA GLY A 238 -4.94 -1.88 -5.33
C GLY A 238 -5.62 -2.10 -4.00
N PHE A 239 -4.85 -2.33 -2.93
CA PHE A 239 -5.37 -2.53 -1.59
C PHE A 239 -4.41 -1.89 -0.59
N ASP A 240 -4.96 -1.19 0.41
CA ASP A 240 -4.19 -0.54 1.47
C ASP A 240 -5.08 -0.39 2.72
N VAL A 241 -4.45 -0.32 3.89
CA VAL A 241 -5.09 -0.12 5.19
C VAL A 241 -4.56 1.16 5.83
N TYR A 242 -5.40 2.19 5.83
CA TYR A 242 -5.12 3.42 6.54
C TYR A 242 -5.23 3.21 8.06
N SER A 243 -4.30 3.81 8.81
CA SER A 243 -4.29 3.80 10.27
C SER A 243 -4.47 5.22 10.80
N THR A 244 -5.53 5.43 11.59
CA THR A 244 -5.68 6.68 12.35
C THR A 244 -4.79 6.63 13.58
N ILE A 245 -3.87 7.58 13.72
CA ILE A 245 -2.86 7.59 14.80
C ILE A 245 -3.20 8.68 15.82
N ARG A 246 -3.14 8.33 17.10
CA ARG A 246 -3.25 9.28 18.22
C ARG A 246 -2.13 9.00 19.21
N ASN A 247 -1.36 10.03 19.54
CA ASN A 247 -0.21 9.94 20.46
C ASN A 247 0.83 8.86 20.05
N GLY A 248 1.00 8.64 18.74
CA GLY A 248 2.00 7.71 18.21
C GLY A 248 1.55 6.26 18.11
N THR A 249 0.30 5.95 18.44
CA THR A 249 -0.27 4.59 18.34
C THR A 249 -1.53 4.62 17.48
N THR A 250 -1.76 3.56 16.71
CA THR A 250 -2.99 3.36 15.93
C THR A 250 -4.20 3.21 16.84
N VAL A 251 -5.28 3.91 16.54
CA VAL A 251 -6.56 3.86 17.27
C VAL A 251 -7.74 3.42 16.41
N ASP A 252 -7.61 3.49 15.08
CA ASP A 252 -8.63 3.04 14.14
C ASP A 252 -8.00 2.61 12.81
N LEU A 253 -8.72 1.81 12.04
CA LEU A 253 -8.28 1.24 10.77
C LEU A 253 -9.38 1.34 9.70
N ASP A 254 -9.04 1.90 8.55
CA ASP A 254 -9.91 1.93 7.37
C ASP A 254 -9.21 1.24 6.20
N ALA A 255 -9.82 0.20 5.62
CA ALA A 255 -9.25 -0.53 4.50
C ALA A 255 -9.97 -0.21 3.20
N PHE A 256 -9.20 -0.05 2.14
CA PHE A 256 -9.71 0.34 0.83
C PHE A 256 -9.17 -0.52 -0.29
N ALA A 257 -9.93 -0.63 -1.37
CA ALA A 257 -9.46 -1.28 -2.58
C ALA A 257 -9.91 -0.57 -3.86
N SER A 258 -9.01 -0.54 -4.85
CA SER A 258 -9.38 -0.40 -6.26
C SER A 258 -9.63 -1.79 -6.84
N LEU A 259 -10.85 -2.05 -7.30
CA LEU A 259 -11.27 -3.32 -7.92
C LEU A 259 -11.84 -3.04 -9.31
N THR A 260 -11.65 -3.98 -10.25
CA THR A 260 -12.24 -3.89 -11.59
C THR A 260 -13.39 -4.88 -11.71
N VAL A 261 -14.63 -4.37 -11.74
CA VAL A 261 -15.84 -5.19 -11.73
C VAL A 261 -16.68 -4.90 -12.97
N GLY A 262 -16.86 -5.90 -13.83
CA GLY A 262 -17.55 -5.72 -15.11
C GLY A 262 -16.83 -4.77 -16.08
N GLY A 263 -15.49 -4.74 -16.04
CA GLY A 263 -14.65 -3.90 -16.91
C GLY A 263 -14.53 -2.44 -16.48
N GLN A 264 -15.09 -2.04 -15.33
CA GLN A 264 -14.96 -0.70 -14.78
C GLN A 264 -14.16 -0.74 -13.48
N ALA A 265 -13.10 0.07 -13.39
CA ALA A 265 -12.37 0.32 -12.16
C ALA A 265 -13.24 1.13 -11.20
N ARG A 266 -13.35 0.66 -9.95
CA ARG A 266 -14.15 1.27 -8.88
C ARG A 266 -13.36 1.23 -7.58
N PHE A 267 -13.65 2.19 -6.71
CA PHE A 267 -13.06 2.26 -5.38
C PHE A 267 -14.05 1.74 -4.34
N TYR A 268 -13.54 1.02 -3.34
CA TYR A 268 -14.31 0.32 -2.34
C TYR A 268 -13.72 0.53 -0.96
N ALA A 269 -14.57 0.68 0.06
CA ALA A 269 -14.20 0.35 1.43
C ALA A 269 -14.35 -1.15 1.64
N ILE A 270 -13.40 -1.75 2.36
CA ILE A 270 -13.33 -3.18 2.62
C ILE A 270 -13.48 -3.43 4.11
N THR A 271 -14.48 -4.22 4.50
CA THR A 271 -14.61 -4.69 5.88
C THR A 271 -13.68 -5.89 6.11
N LEU A 272 -12.49 -5.66 6.66
CA LEU A 272 -11.41 -6.66 6.82
C LEU A 272 -11.86 -8.02 7.37
N PHE A 273 -12.71 -8.03 8.41
CA PHE A 273 -13.13 -9.26 9.10
C PHE A 273 -14.29 -10.02 8.43
N THR A 274 -14.97 -9.43 7.44
CA THR A 274 -16.02 -10.11 6.66
C THR A 274 -15.71 -10.21 5.16
N GLY A 275 -14.67 -9.51 4.72
CA GLY A 275 -14.31 -9.32 3.32
C GLY A 275 -15.24 -8.42 2.52
N ARG A 276 -16.38 -7.95 3.05
CA ARG A 276 -17.39 -7.26 2.25
C ARG A 276 -16.85 -5.96 1.64
N ALA A 277 -17.04 -5.79 0.33
CA ALA A 277 -16.70 -4.59 -0.40
C ALA A 277 -17.93 -3.66 -0.53
N LYS A 278 -17.80 -2.41 -0.09
CA LYS A 278 -18.80 -1.34 -0.23
C LYS A 278 -18.28 -0.31 -1.24
N SER A 279 -18.94 -0.18 -2.38
CA SER A 279 -18.50 0.75 -3.43
C SER A 279 -18.61 2.20 -2.95
N LEU A 280 -17.56 2.98 -3.16
CA LEU A 280 -17.48 4.41 -2.87
C LEU A 280 -17.60 5.26 -4.14
N GLY A 281 -17.26 4.70 -5.29
CA GLY A 281 -17.47 5.35 -6.57
C GLY A 281 -16.77 4.63 -7.71
N SER A 282 -16.91 5.16 -8.92
CA SER A 282 -16.22 4.65 -10.10
C SER A 282 -15.16 5.65 -10.55
N PHE A 283 -13.99 5.15 -10.96
CA PHE A 283 -13.01 5.98 -11.64
C PHE A 283 -13.50 6.35 -13.04
N SER A 284 -12.99 7.44 -13.59
CA SER A 284 -13.14 7.72 -15.01
C SER A 284 -12.58 6.57 -15.86
N SER A 285 -13.13 6.31 -17.04
CA SER A 285 -12.70 5.19 -17.90
C SER A 285 -11.21 5.21 -18.28
N ARG A 286 -10.55 6.36 -18.17
CA ARG A 286 -9.12 6.55 -18.42
C ARG A 286 -8.24 6.13 -17.24
N ASN A 287 -8.79 6.04 -16.04
CA ASN A 287 -8.05 5.75 -14.81
C ASN A 287 -8.29 4.29 -14.41
N GLN A 288 -7.55 3.39 -15.05
CA GLN A 288 -7.48 1.98 -14.64
C GLN A 288 -6.46 1.87 -13.50
N VAL A 289 -6.92 2.04 -12.25
CA VAL A 289 -6.05 2.07 -11.06
C VAL A 289 -5.68 0.65 -10.65
N ILE A 290 -4.37 0.37 -10.61
CA ILE A 290 -3.80 -0.95 -10.38
C ILE A 290 -3.17 -1.14 -9.00
N ALA A 291 -2.79 -0.04 -8.35
CA ALA A 291 -2.33 -0.02 -6.97
C ALA A 291 -2.77 1.30 -6.33
N ILE A 292 -2.94 1.30 -5.01
CA ILE A 292 -3.26 2.49 -4.23
C ILE A 292 -2.28 2.59 -3.07
N ALA A 293 -2.07 3.80 -2.58
CA ALA A 293 -1.34 4.08 -1.34
C ALA A 293 -1.99 5.29 -0.68
N ILE A 294 -2.24 5.24 0.62
CA ILE A 294 -2.92 6.27 1.38
C ILE A 294 -1.87 7.05 2.18
N PRO A 295 -1.68 8.36 1.93
CA PRO A 295 -0.79 9.19 2.73
C PRO A 295 -1.08 9.06 4.22
N LEU A 296 -0.01 9.01 5.02
CA LEU A 296 -0.11 8.84 6.46
C LEU A 296 -0.51 10.14 7.16
N ASN A 297 -1.09 10.04 8.36
CA ASN A 297 -1.38 11.18 9.25
C ASN A 297 -2.35 12.24 8.70
N GLN A 298 -3.39 11.83 7.98
CA GLN A 298 -4.43 12.75 7.47
C GLN A 298 -5.47 13.13 8.54
N LEU A 299 -5.59 12.34 9.61
CA LEU A 299 -6.60 12.49 10.67
C LEU A 299 -5.99 12.63 12.05
#